data_AF-A0A842XS55-F1
#
_entry.id   AF-A0A842XS55-F1
#
_cell.length_a   1.000
_cell.length_b   1.000
_cell.length_c   1.000
_cell.angle_alpha   90.00
_cell.angle_beta   90.00
_cell.angle_gamma   90.00
#
_symmetry.space_group_name_H-M   'P 1'
#
loop_
_entity.id
_entity.type
_entity.pdbx_description
1 polymer ?
#
loop_
_entity_poly.entity_id
_entity_poly.type
_entity_poly.pdbx_seq_one_letter_code
_entity_poly.pdbx_strand_id
1 'polypeptide(L)'
;MPLSESLNERTVLIYDGNGALHPERFGIACHAGLEWGIPTIGVAKKLLGGTSCGRAFKNPRGVRPNDEVFDYEHSTSGSGRPIYVSAGDGISQKQALAVVKKMTVHRVSEPTRLAHTAAGNARRAKTHK
;
A
#
# COMPACT_ATOMS: atom_id res chain seq x y z
N MET A 1 18.77 -4.46 -16.40
CA MET A 1 18.74 -3.11 -15.80
C MET A 1 18.01 -3.21 -14.49
N PRO A 2 18.60 -2.78 -13.37
CA PRO A 2 17.85 -2.57 -12.14
C PRO A 2 16.71 -1.58 -12.42
N LEU A 3 15.55 -1.82 -11.80
CA LEU A 3 14.32 -1.05 -12.03
C LEU A 3 14.56 0.47 -11.83
N SER A 4 15.47 0.80 -10.90
CA SER A 4 15.86 2.15 -10.53
C SER A 4 16.51 2.99 -11.65
N GLU A 5 17.23 2.38 -12.59
CA GLU A 5 17.85 3.11 -13.71
C GLU A 5 16.83 3.59 -14.75
N SER A 6 15.66 2.97 -14.79
CA SER A 6 14.59 3.27 -15.76
C SER A 6 13.53 4.25 -15.25
N LEU A 7 13.60 4.62 -13.97
CA LEU A 7 12.57 5.39 -13.27
C LEU A 7 13.14 6.74 -12.80
N ASN A 8 12.29 7.76 -12.77
CA ASN A 8 12.71 9.07 -12.29
C ASN A 8 12.88 9.07 -10.76
N GLU A 9 13.69 10.02 -10.25
CA GLU A 9 14.00 10.18 -8.82
C GLU A 9 12.78 10.43 -7.92
N ARG A 10 11.64 10.83 -8.50
CA ARG A 10 10.38 11.10 -7.79
C ARG A 10 9.39 9.94 -7.89
N THR A 11 9.88 8.74 -8.20
CA THR A 11 9.05 7.54 -8.32
C THR A 11 8.83 6.90 -6.95
N VAL A 12 7.60 6.41 -6.73
CA VAL A 12 7.24 5.58 -5.58
C VAL A 12 6.46 4.36 -6.08
N LEU A 13 6.77 3.18 -5.57
CA LEU A 13 6.07 1.96 -5.93
C LEU A 13 4.95 1.68 -4.93
N ILE A 14 3.77 1.34 -5.43
CA ILE A 14 2.62 0.97 -4.60
C ILE A 14 2.32 -0.51 -4.79
N TYR A 15 2.36 -1.26 -3.69
CA TYR A 15 2.11 -2.70 -3.67
C TYR A 15 0.72 -3.00 -3.09
N ASP A 16 -0.02 -3.93 -3.71
CA ASP A 16 -1.26 -4.51 -3.16
C ASP A 16 -0.89 -5.53 -2.06
N GLY A 17 -0.48 -5.02 -0.90
CA GLY A 17 0.07 -5.78 0.21
C GLY A 17 0.52 -4.86 1.34
N ASN A 18 1.11 -5.42 2.40
CA ASN A 18 1.57 -4.66 3.55
C ASN A 18 3.04 -4.22 3.40
N GLY A 19 3.38 -3.10 4.03
CA GLY A 19 4.74 -2.69 4.40
C GLY A 19 4.95 -2.94 5.90
N ALA A 20 5.15 -1.86 6.66
CA ALA A 20 5.32 -1.89 8.12
C ALA A 20 4.12 -2.51 8.86
N LEU A 21 2.92 -2.55 8.25
CA LEU A 21 1.73 -3.29 8.70
C LEU A 21 1.91 -4.81 8.62
N HIS A 22 2.94 -5.35 9.24
CA HIS A 22 3.27 -6.77 9.22
C HIS A 22 3.67 -7.22 10.63
N PRO A 23 3.32 -8.45 11.08
CA PRO A 23 3.75 -9.01 12.37
C PRO A 23 5.21 -8.69 12.73
N GLU A 24 6.12 -8.87 11.77
CA GLU A 24 7.56 -8.60 11.91
C GLU A 24 8.00 -7.20 11.44
N ARG A 25 7.08 -6.25 11.29
CA ARG A 25 7.31 -4.89 10.72
C ARG A 25 7.95 -4.88 9.33
N PHE A 26 7.89 -6.01 8.61
CA PHE A 26 8.58 -6.21 7.35
C PHE A 26 7.68 -6.94 6.34
N GLY A 27 6.78 -6.20 5.71
CA GLY A 27 5.90 -6.71 4.66
C GLY A 27 6.53 -6.69 3.26
N ILE A 28 5.78 -7.13 2.25
CA ILE A 28 6.23 -7.19 0.86
C ILE A 28 6.69 -5.83 0.31
N ALA A 29 6.04 -4.73 0.73
CA ALA A 29 6.47 -3.40 0.30
C ALA A 29 7.84 -3.03 0.87
N CYS A 30 8.14 -3.38 2.14
CA CYS A 30 9.46 -3.17 2.74
C CYS A 30 10.53 -3.99 2.01
N HIS A 31 10.25 -5.29 1.80
CA HIS A 31 11.17 -6.17 1.07
C HIS A 31 11.48 -5.65 -0.34
N ALA A 32 10.45 -5.25 -1.09
CA ALA A 32 10.64 -4.70 -2.43
C ALA A 32 11.44 -3.39 -2.41
N GLY A 33 11.19 -2.51 -1.44
CA GLY A 33 11.92 -1.24 -1.37
C GLY A 33 13.41 -1.42 -1.12
N LEU A 34 13.79 -2.35 -0.23
CA LEU A 34 15.19 -2.72 -0.02
C LEU A 34 15.84 -3.33 -1.26
N GLU A 35 15.13 -4.20 -1.97
CA GLU A 35 15.64 -4.84 -3.20
C GLU A 35 15.86 -3.82 -4.33
N TRP A 36 14.91 -2.90 -4.52
CA TRP A 36 14.93 -1.98 -5.66
C TRP A 36 15.62 -0.64 -5.38
N GLY A 37 15.82 -0.28 -4.11
CA GLY A 37 16.31 1.04 -3.71
C GLY A 37 15.36 2.19 -4.10
N ILE A 38 14.06 1.91 -4.22
CA ILE A 38 13.01 2.87 -4.62
C ILE A 38 12.02 2.98 -3.46
N PRO A 39 11.53 4.18 -3.11
CA PRO A 39 10.50 4.33 -2.09
C PRO A 39 9.27 3.47 -2.37
N THR A 40 8.74 2.80 -1.34
CA THR A 40 7.60 1.87 -1.50
C THR A 40 6.50 2.11 -0.47
N ILE A 41 5.27 1.83 -0.89
CA ILE A 41 4.07 1.93 -0.06
C ILE A 41 3.28 0.62 -0.17
N GLY A 42 2.89 0.05 0.97
CA GLY A 42 1.94 -1.06 1.02
C GLY A 42 0.51 -0.53 1.16
N VAL A 43 -0.38 -0.97 0.26
CA VAL A 43 -1.83 -0.72 0.31
C VAL A 43 -2.57 -2.04 0.38
N ALA A 44 -3.08 -2.39 1.56
CA ALA A 44 -3.76 -3.66 1.79
C ALA A 44 -5.28 -3.50 1.91
N LYS A 45 -6.03 -4.52 1.48
CA LYS A 45 -7.51 -4.56 1.59
C LYS A 45 -8.01 -5.16 2.91
N LYS A 46 -7.11 -5.72 3.71
CA LYS A 46 -7.36 -6.41 4.98
C LYS A 46 -6.25 -6.05 5.96
N LEU A 47 -6.60 -5.95 7.23
CA LEU A 47 -5.64 -5.79 8.32
C LEU A 47 -4.98 -7.15 8.58
N LEU A 48 -3.65 -7.22 8.52
CA LEU A 48 -2.90 -8.45 8.78
C LEU A 48 -2.53 -8.62 10.26
N GLY A 49 -2.42 -7.53 11.01
CA GLY A 49 -2.17 -7.54 12.44
C GLY A 49 -2.32 -6.16 13.07
N GLY A 50 -2.48 -6.12 14.40
CA GLY A 50 -2.81 -4.90 15.15
C GLY A 50 -4.31 -4.64 15.22
N THR A 51 -4.67 -3.54 15.88
CA THR A 51 -6.06 -3.08 15.98
C THR A 51 -6.17 -1.71 15.33
N SER A 52 -7.21 -1.50 14.53
CA SER A 52 -7.57 -0.14 14.12
C SER A 52 -8.20 0.54 15.34
N CYS A 53 -7.56 1.60 15.84
CA CYS A 53 -8.19 2.43 16.86
C CYS A 53 -9.22 3.34 16.18
N GLY A 54 -10.42 2.79 16.07
CA GLY A 54 -11.59 3.43 15.52
C GLY A 54 -12.11 4.51 16.46
N ARG A 55 -11.91 5.76 16.10
CA ARG A 55 -12.89 6.81 16.42
C ARG A 55 -13.45 7.34 15.10
N ALA A 56 -14.37 6.56 14.55
CA ALA A 56 -15.41 6.98 13.59
C ALA A 56 -15.04 7.63 12.22
N PHE A 57 -13.78 7.73 11.77
CA PHE A 57 -13.45 8.69 10.69
C PHE A 57 -12.43 8.28 9.62
N LYS A 58 -12.47 9.07 8.53
CA LYS A 58 -11.69 9.11 7.28
C LYS A 58 -10.18 8.77 7.31
N ASN A 59 -9.49 8.68 8.46
CA ASN A 59 -8.14 8.10 8.58
C ASN A 59 -7.84 7.49 9.98
N PRO A 60 -8.32 6.28 10.32
CA PRO A 60 -7.96 5.58 11.55
C PRO A 60 -6.48 5.16 11.54
N ARG A 61 -5.91 4.89 12.71
CA ARG A 61 -4.52 4.43 12.84
C ARG A 61 -4.48 2.94 13.19
N GLY A 62 -3.60 2.19 12.54
CA GLY A 62 -3.20 0.87 13.02
C GLY A 62 -2.22 1.07 14.17
N VAL A 63 -2.56 0.55 15.35
CA VAL A 63 -1.71 0.65 16.55
C VAL A 63 -1.41 -0.76 17.06
N ARG A 64 -0.16 -0.97 17.46
CA ARG A 64 0.32 -2.18 18.15
C ARG A 64 0.50 -1.91 19.64
N PRO A 65 0.65 -2.95 20.48
CA PRO A 65 1.06 -2.75 21.87
C PRO A 65 2.32 -1.88 21.89
N ASN A 66 2.28 -0.76 22.62
CA ASN A 66 3.24 0.36 22.69
C ASN A 66 2.85 1.67 21.95
N ASP A 67 1.61 1.84 21.50
CA ASP A 67 1.06 3.12 20.95
C ASP A 67 1.77 3.70 19.71
N GLU A 68 2.66 2.93 19.06
CA GLU A 68 3.35 3.36 17.85
C GLU A 68 2.40 3.25 16.64
N VAL A 69 2.32 4.33 15.85
CA VAL A 69 1.44 4.44 14.68
C VAL A 69 2.18 3.89 13.48
N PHE A 70 1.75 2.74 13.00
CA PHE A 70 2.38 2.12 11.84
C PHE A 70 1.64 2.44 10.56
N ASP A 71 0.32 2.60 10.65
CA ASP A 71 -0.54 2.49 9.49
C ASP A 71 -1.69 3.48 9.54
N TYR A 72 -2.22 3.79 8.36
CA TYR A 72 -3.44 4.56 8.21
C TYR A 72 -4.48 3.74 7.49
N GLU A 73 -5.61 3.54 8.13
CA GLU A 73 -6.80 3.08 7.44
C GLU A 73 -7.36 4.26 6.63
N HIS A 74 -7.74 4.05 5.37
CA HIS A 74 -8.25 5.08 4.48
C HIS A 74 -9.54 4.57 3.81
N SER A 75 -10.58 5.40 3.86
CA SER A 75 -11.88 5.10 3.27
C SER A 75 -12.26 6.17 2.26
N THR A 76 -12.68 5.75 1.07
CA THR A 76 -13.22 6.64 0.05
C THR A 76 -14.74 6.74 0.14
N SER A 77 -15.25 7.92 -0.20
CA SER A 77 -16.69 8.18 -0.29
C SER A 77 -17.34 7.22 -1.28
N GLY A 78 -18.22 6.35 -0.81
CA GLY A 78 -18.91 5.34 -1.63
C GLY A 78 -18.38 3.91 -1.49
N SER A 79 -17.30 3.67 -0.75
CA SER A 79 -16.87 2.31 -0.40
C SER A 79 -17.13 1.98 1.07
N GLY A 80 -17.91 0.93 1.34
CA GLY A 80 -18.15 0.45 2.70
C GLY A 80 -16.96 -0.29 3.34
N ARG A 81 -15.83 -0.43 2.64
CA ARG A 81 -14.66 -1.17 3.12
C ARG A 81 -13.38 -0.36 2.96
N PRO A 82 -12.61 -0.12 4.03
CA PRO A 82 -11.38 0.65 3.96
C PRO A 82 -10.26 -0.10 3.20
N ILE A 83 -9.19 0.64 2.94
CA ILE A 83 -7.84 0.13 2.66
C ILE A 83 -6.91 0.52 3.81
N TYR A 84 -5.81 -0.20 3.97
CA TYR A 84 -4.80 0.05 4.99
C TYR A 84 -3.50 0.43 4.30
N VAL A 85 -3.00 1.62 4.61
CA VAL A 85 -1.80 2.21 4.03
C VAL A 85 -0.67 2.11 5.05
N SER A 86 0.45 1.57 4.59
CA SER A 86 1.63 1.28 5.40
C SER A 86 2.89 1.66 4.63
N ALA A 87 3.85 2.30 5.30
CA ALA A 87 5.13 2.63 4.72
C ALA A 87 5.88 1.34 4.41
N GLY A 88 6.50 1.28 3.23
CA GLY A 88 7.44 0.22 2.89
C GLY A 88 8.84 0.63 3.31
N ASP A 89 9.62 1.11 2.35
CA ASP A 89 10.97 1.65 2.55
C ASP A 89 11.11 3.05 1.94
N GLY A 90 12.08 3.84 2.39
CA GLY A 90 12.42 5.15 1.82
C GLY A 90 11.33 6.23 1.89
N ILE A 91 10.27 6.03 2.69
CA ILE A 91 9.14 6.98 2.81
C ILE A 91 8.55 6.96 4.23
N SER A 92 8.19 8.14 4.76
CA SER A 92 7.49 8.19 6.04
C SER A 92 6.02 7.78 5.91
N GLN A 93 5.44 7.27 6.99
CA GLN A 93 4.04 6.88 7.05
C GLN A 93 3.07 8.02 6.67
N LYS A 94 3.39 9.26 7.06
CA LYS A 94 2.62 10.46 6.71
C LYS A 94 2.67 10.76 5.21
N GLN A 95 3.86 10.63 4.59
CA GLN A 95 4.02 10.83 3.14
C GLN A 95 3.31 9.73 2.35
N ALA A 96 3.42 8.47 2.78
CA ALA A 96 2.74 7.34 2.17
C ALA A 96 1.22 7.57 2.08
N LEU A 97 0.59 7.97 3.18
CA LEU A 97 -0.83 8.33 3.18
C LEU A 97 -1.17 9.48 2.23
N ALA A 98 -0.34 10.53 2.21
CA ALA A 98 -0.56 11.70 1.35
C ALA A 98 -0.53 11.32 -0.14
N VAL A 99 0.40 10.44 -0.54
CA VAL A 99 0.49 9.91 -1.90
C VAL A 99 -0.75 9.07 -2.22
N VAL A 100 -1.07 8.08 -1.37
CA VAL A 100 -2.19 7.16 -1.63
C VAL A 100 -3.50 7.93 -1.75
N LYS A 101 -3.76 8.92 -0.90
CA LYS A 101 -4.96 9.77 -0.99
C LYS A 101 -5.12 10.46 -2.33
N LYS A 102 -4.03 11.02 -2.87
CA LYS A 102 -4.04 11.70 -4.18
C LYS A 102 -4.27 10.72 -5.33
N MET A 103 -3.89 9.46 -5.15
CA MET A 103 -3.98 8.42 -6.16
C MET A 103 -5.21 7.52 -5.98
N THR A 104 -6.08 7.76 -5.00
CA THR A 104 -7.25 6.92 -4.74
C THR A 104 -8.51 7.61 -5.21
N VAL A 105 -9.03 7.18 -6.35
CA VAL A 105 -10.33 7.62 -6.88
C VAL A 105 -11.45 6.65 -6.50
N HIS A 106 -11.14 5.34 -6.46
CA HIS A 106 -12.08 4.28 -6.08
C HIS A 106 -11.78 3.74 -4.67
N ARG A 107 -12.11 2.47 -4.39
CA ARG A 107 -11.73 1.82 -3.12
C ARG A 107 -10.21 1.66 -2.99
N VAL A 108 -9.52 1.30 -4.06
CA VAL A 108 -8.07 1.06 -4.10
C VAL A 108 -7.39 2.15 -4.92
N SER A 109 -6.09 2.35 -4.70
CA SER A 109 -5.31 3.32 -5.47
C SER A 109 -5.32 2.97 -6.97
N GLU A 110 -5.37 3.99 -7.83
CA GLU A 110 -5.37 3.82 -9.29
C GLU A 110 -4.20 2.95 -9.79
N PRO A 111 -2.95 3.12 -9.31
CA PRO A 111 -1.85 2.25 -9.74
C PRO A 111 -2.11 0.77 -9.46
N THR A 112 -2.56 0.43 -8.25
CA THR A 112 -2.89 -0.96 -7.87
C THR A 112 -4.10 -1.51 -8.63
N ARG A 113 -5.08 -0.66 -8.97
CA ARG A 113 -6.25 -1.03 -9.75
C ARG A 113 -5.88 -1.39 -11.19
N LEU A 114 -5.04 -0.56 -11.81
CA LEU A 114 -4.53 -0.78 -13.17
C LEU A 114 -3.67 -2.04 -13.22
N ALA A 115 -2.77 -2.22 -12.24
CA ALA A 115 -1.95 -3.42 -12.13
C ALA A 115 -2.81 -4.69 -12.00
N HIS A 116 -3.85 -4.67 -11.16
CA HIS A 116 -4.78 -5.80 -11.02
C HIS A 116 -5.48 -6.15 -12.34
N THR A 117 -5.96 -5.13 -13.07
CA THR A 117 -6.62 -5.31 -14.37
C THR A 117 -5.65 -5.92 -15.39
N ALA A 118 -4.44 -5.37 -15.49
CA ALA A 118 -3.40 -5.86 -16.38
C ALA A 118 -3.02 -7.31 -16.08
N ALA A 119 -2.81 -7.66 -14.81
CA ALA A 119 -2.52 -9.03 -14.38
C ALA A 119 -3.67 -9.99 -14.70
N GLY A 120 -4.91 -9.56 -14.52
CA GLY A 120 -6.11 -10.34 -14.89
C GLY A 120 -6.21 -10.61 -16.39
N ASN A 121 -5.91 -9.61 -17.22
CA ASN A 121 -5.86 -9.75 -18.69
C ASN A 121 -4.76 -10.71 -19.12
N ALA A 122 -3.55 -10.57 -18.58
CA ALA A 122 -2.43 -11.46 -18.88
C ALA A 122 -2.71 -12.92 -18.48
N ARG A 123 -3.38 -13.15 -17.34
CA ARG A 123 -3.79 -14.49 -16.92
C ARG A 123 -4.76 -15.13 -17.91
N ARG A 124 -5.80 -14.39 -18.34
CA ARG A 124 -6.79 -14.87 -19.32
C ARG A 124 -6.16 -15.19 -20.67
N ALA A 125 -5.26 -14.35 -21.16
CA ALA A 125 -4.56 -14.58 -22.42
C ALA A 125 -3.74 -15.89 -22.44
N LYS A 126 -3.20 -16.30 -21.28
CA LYS A 126 -2.46 -17.56 -21.14
C LYS A 126 -3.36 -18.80 -21.06
N THR A 127 -4.59 -18.68 -20.59
CA THR A 127 -5.53 -19.80 -20.43
C THR A 127 -6.18 -20.24 -21.76
N HIS A 128 -6.05 -19.44 -22.82
CA HIS A 128 -6.56 -19.77 -24.16
C HIS A 128 -5.48 -20.37 -25.10
N LYS A 129 -4.44 -20.97 -24.54
CA LYS A 129 -3.39 -21.69 -25.26
C LYS A 129 -3.19 -23.06 -24.63
#